data_AF-A0A4Q9BAU4-F1
#
_entry.id   AF-A0A4Q9BAU4-F1
#
_cell.length_a   1.000
_cell.length_b   1.000
_cell.length_c   1.000
_cell.angle_alpha   90.00
_cell.angle_beta   90.00
_cell.angle_gamma   90.00
#
_symmetry.space_group_name_H-M   'P 1'
#
loop_
_entity.id
_entity.type
_entity.pdbx_description
1 polymer ?
#
loop_
_entity_poly.entity_id
_entity_poly.type
_entity_poly.pdbx_seq_one_letter_code
_entity_poly.pdbx_strand_id
1 'polypeptide(L)' 'MRIIRLVIGGYALVEAIRASDVLIGIMGIVLVGMALFNLGCGAQGCGVPTSRTKTTHSDDVEYEEVLSK' A
#
# COMPACT_ATOMS: atom_id res chain seq x y z
N MET A 1 -6.74 -0.64 6.45
CA MET A 1 -5.63 -1.62 6.60
C MET A 1 -4.84 -1.48 7.91
N ARG A 2 -4.50 -0.28 8.38
CA ARG A 2 -3.70 -0.10 9.61
C ARG A 2 -4.32 -0.75 10.86
N ILE A 3 -5.59 -0.47 11.13
CA ILE A 3 -6.31 -0.98 12.32
C ILE A 3 -6.43 -2.50 12.27
N ILE A 4 -6.80 -3.06 11.11
CA ILE A 4 -6.93 -4.51 10.91
C ILE A 4 -5.58 -5.21 11.18
N ARG A 5 -4.47 -4.68 10.64
CA ARG A 5 -3.12 -5.22 10.91
C ARG A 5 -2.76 -5.16 12.40
N LEU A 6 -3.14 -4.09 13.09
CA LEU A 6 -2.87 -3.93 14.52
C LEU A 6 -3.66 -4.92 15.38
N VAL A 7 -4.94 -5.16 15.05
CA VAL A 7 -5.78 -6.12 15.76
C VAL A 7 -5.27 -7.55 15.56
N ILE A 8 -5.02 -7.95 14.31
CA ILE A 8 -4.54 -9.31 13.98
C ILE A 8 -3.14 -9.55 14.54
N GLY A 9 -2.22 -8.59 14.36
CA GLY A 9 -0.86 -8.70 14.89
C GLY A 9 -0.83 -8.72 16.41
N GLY A 10 -1.69 -7.93 17.07
CA GLY A 10 -1.83 -7.93 18.53
C GLY A 10 -2.38 -9.27 19.05
N TYR A 11 -3.38 -9.84 18.39
CA TYR A 11 -3.88 -11.18 18.72
C TYR A 11 -2.79 -12.25 18.56
N ALA A 12 -2.09 -12.25 17.43
CA ALA A 12 -1.00 -13.19 17.17
C ALA A 12 0.12 -13.10 18.21
N LEU A 13 0.45 -11.89 18.70
CA LEU A 13 1.41 -11.70 19.79
C LEU A 13 0.95 -12.32 21.11
N VAL A 14 -0.34 -12.16 21.47
CA VAL A 14 -0.91 -12.79 22.67
C VAL A 14 -0.87 -14.31 22.55
N GLU A 15 -1.20 -14.85 21.38
CA GLU A 15 -1.11 -16.28 21.11
C GLU A 15 0.33 -16.79 21.12
N ALA A 16 1.28 -16.04 20.56
CA ALA A 16 2.70 -16.40 20.58
C ALA A 16 3.23 -16.55 22.01
N ILE A 17 2.79 -15.69 22.94
CA ILE A 17 3.16 -15.80 24.36
C ILE A 17 2.52 -17.04 24.99
N ARG A 18 1.24 -17.31 24.70
CA ARG A 18 0.51 -18.48 25.23
C ARG A 18 1.08 -19.80 24.71
N ALA A 19 1.40 -19.86 23.43
CA ALA A 19 1.90 -21.05 22.74
C ALA A 19 3.43 -21.20 22.82
N SER A 20 4.15 -20.15 23.29
CA SER A 20 5.61 -20.06 23.25
C SER A 20 6.20 -20.31 21.86
N ASP A 21 5.45 -19.98 20.82
CA ASP A 21 5.86 -20.17 19.43
C ASP A 21 6.57 -18.90 18.93
N VAL A 22 7.89 -19.02 18.81
CA VAL A 22 8.77 -17.94 18.35
C VAL A 22 8.39 -17.47 16.95
N LEU A 23 7.94 -18.37 16.08
CA LEU A 23 7.67 -18.05 14.68
C LEU A 23 6.41 -17.18 14.55
N ILE A 24 5.37 -17.51 15.33
CA ILE A 24 4.16 -16.69 15.46
C ILE A 24 4.51 -15.33 16.09
N GLY A 25 5.39 -15.32 17.09
CA GLY A 25 5.85 -14.08 17.73
C GLY A 25 6.53 -13.12 16.76
N ILE A 26 7.46 -13.63 15.92
CA ILE A 26 8.13 -12.83 14.89
C ILE A 26 7.11 -12.25 13.91
N MET A 27 6.17 -13.07 13.42
CA MET A 27 5.13 -12.61 12.50
C MET A 27 4.20 -11.57 13.12
N GLY A 28 3.81 -11.75 14.38
CA GLY A 28 3.02 -10.78 15.14
C GLY A 28 3.73 -9.43 15.28
N ILE A 29 5.02 -9.45 15.64
CA ILE A 29 5.84 -8.23 15.74
C ILE A 29 5.95 -7.52 14.39
N VAL A 30 6.17 -8.26 13.30
CA VAL A 30 6.25 -7.68 11.95
C VAL A 30 4.92 -7.00 11.57
N LEU A 31 3.78 -7.63 11.82
CA LEU A 31 2.47 -7.06 11.51
C LEU A 31 2.16 -5.81 12.35
N VAL A 32 2.47 -5.84 13.65
CA VAL A 32 2.31 -4.68 14.54
C VAL A 32 3.27 -3.56 14.14
N GLY A 33 4.52 -3.88 13.83
CA GLY A 33 5.51 -2.91 13.33
C GLY A 33 5.05 -2.24 12.03
N MET A 34 4.53 -3.02 11.08
CA MET A 34 3.94 -2.46 9.85
C MET A 34 2.75 -1.53 10.14
N ALA A 35 1.93 -1.86 11.15
CA ALA A 35 0.81 -1.01 11.55
C ALA A 35 1.25 0.28 12.25
N LEU A 36 2.30 0.25 13.08
CA LEU A 36 2.80 1.42 13.80
C LEU A 36 3.47 2.42 12.87
N PHE A 37 4.39 1.93 12.03
CA PHE A 37 5.18 2.76 11.11
C PHE A 37 4.46 3.07 9.80
N ASN A 38 3.21 2.63 9.62
CA ASN A 38 2.49 2.70 8.35
C ASN A 38 3.30 2.12 7.17
N LEU A 39 4.15 1.12 7.43
CA LEU A 39 4.93 0.46 6.39
C LEU A 39 3.97 -0.38 5.53
N GLY A 40 3.71 0.13 4.32
CA GLY A 40 2.93 -0.54 3.30
C GLY A 40 2.02 0.39 2.50
N CYS A 41 1.62 -0.12 1.36
CA CYS A 41 0.54 0.39 0.52
C CYS A 41 -0.77 0.45 1.34
N GLY A 42 -1.32 1.66 1.51
CA GLY A 42 -2.56 1.88 2.25
C GLY A 42 -3.79 1.36 1.50
N ALA A 43 -4.99 1.69 1.97
CA ALA A 43 -6.23 1.40 1.21
C ALA A 43 -6.26 2.08 -0.17
N GLN A 44 -5.44 3.12 -0.35
CA GLN A 44 -5.28 3.91 -1.58
C GLN A 44 -4.18 3.38 -2.53
N GLY A 45 -3.59 2.21 -2.28
CA GLY A 45 -2.54 1.69 -3.15
C GLY A 45 -1.13 2.18 -2.81
N CYS A 46 -0.13 1.67 -3.55
CA CYS A 46 1.16 2.33 -3.65
C CYS A 46 0.89 3.69 -4.29
N GLY A 47 1.53 4.75 -3.80
CA GLY A 47 1.42 6.11 -4.34
C GLY A 47 2.07 6.25 -5.71
N VAL A 48 1.74 5.34 -6.63
CA VAL A 48 2.03 5.48 -8.05
C VAL A 48 1.19 6.67 -8.52
N PRO A 49 1.80 7.70 -9.13
CA PRO A 49 1.04 8.79 -9.71
C PRO A 49 0.13 8.20 -10.80
N THR A 50 -1.13 7.97 -10.45
CA THR A 50 -2.16 7.67 -11.44
C THR A 50 -2.34 8.94 -12.26
N SER A 51 -2.03 8.85 -13.55
CA SER A 51 -2.43 9.86 -14.52
C SER A 51 -3.93 10.03 -14.41
N ARG A 52 -4.38 11.08 -13.71
CA ARG A 52 -5.75 11.54 -13.84
C ARG A 52 -5.84 12.17 -15.22
N THR A 53 -6.13 11.35 -16.23
CA THR A 53 -6.69 11.86 -17.46
C THR A 53 -7.98 12.56 -17.05
N LYS A 54 -7.92 13.89 -16.93
CA LYS A 54 -9.14 14.68 -17.03
C LYS A 54 -9.69 14.28 -18.38
N THR A 55 -10.88 13.69 -18.41
CA THR A 55 -11.75 13.72 -19.58
C THR A 55 -12.14 15.19 -19.81
N THR A 56 -11.15 16.02 -20.14
CA THR A 56 -11.38 17.20 -20.94
C THR A 56 -11.54 16.65 -22.34
N HIS A 57 -12.68 16.97 -22.93
CA HIS A 57 -13.01 16.81 -24.32
C HIS A 57 -11.76 16.67 -25.21
N SER A 58 -11.75 15.64 -26.05
CA SER A 58 -10.88 15.60 -27.23
C SER A 58 -11.12 16.87 -28.03
N ASP A 59 -10.33 17.92 -27.76
CA ASP A 59 -10.08 18.97 -28.72
C ASP A 59 -8.88 18.49 -29.54
N ASP A 60 -9.17 18.23 -30.81
CA ASP A 60 -8.23 17.77 -31.83
C ASP A 60 -6.88 18.49 -31.70
N VAL A 61 -5.84 17.71 -31.39
CA VAL A 61 -4.47 18.23 -31.43
C VAL A 61 -4.10 18.34 -32.91
N GLU A 62 -4.13 19.56 -33.44
CA GLU A 62 -3.64 19.87 -34.78
C GLU A 62 -2.12 19.64 -34.78
N TYR A 63 -1.69 18.60 -35.49
CA TYR A 63 -0.27 18.28 -35.67
C TYR A 63 0.24 19.05 -36.88
N GLU A 64 1.13 20.01 -36.67
CA GLU A 64 1.88 20.63 -37.77
C GLU A 64 3.04 19.68 -38.15
N GLU A 65 2.92 19.07 -39.33
CA GLU A 65 3.91 18.15 -39.88
C GLU A 65 5.23 18.88 -40.16
N VAL A 66 6.24 18.65 -39.31
CA VAL A 66 7.60 19.12 -39.58
C VAL A 66 8.23 18.27 -40.68
N LEU A 67 8.13 18.74 -41.92
CA LEU A 67 8.91 18.23 -43.06
C LEU A 67 10.41 18.42 -42.77
N SER A 68 11.07 17.34 -42.36
CA SER A 68 12.53 17.28 -42.30
C SER A 68 13.08 17.23 -43.72
N LYS A 69 13.87 18.24 -44.10
CA LYS A 69 14.61 18.31 -45.36
C LYS A 69 15.93 17.53 -45.28
#